data_AF-A0A843BKD5-F1
#
_entry.id   AF-A0A843BKD5-F1
#
_cell.length_a   1.000
_cell.length_b   1.000
_cell.length_c   1.000
_cell.angle_alpha   90.00
_cell.angle_beta   90.00
_cell.angle_gamma   90.00
#
_symmetry.space_group_name_H-M   'P 1'
#
loop_
_entity.id
_entity.type
_entity.pdbx_description
1 polymer ?
#
loop_
_entity_poly.entity_id
_entity_poly.type
_entity_poly.pdbx_seq_one_letter_code
_entity_poly.pdbx_strand_id
1 'polypeptide(L)' 'MSKRVTVMIDDENDRKLRLKQAKEIQKTQKSISFSKVLNDTLRTGFSHK' A
#
# COMPACT_ATOMS: atom_id res chain seq x y z
N MET A 1 -2.41 -16.01 3.85
CA MET A 1 -2.28 -15.89 5.33
C MET A 1 -2.04 -14.44 5.67
N SER A 2 -2.97 -13.78 6.37
CA SER A 2 -2.80 -12.41 6.85
C SER A 2 -2.37 -12.42 8.31
N LYS A 3 -1.24 -11.77 8.63
CA LYS A 3 -0.77 -11.53 9.99
C LYS A 3 -0.90 -10.04 10.29
N ARG A 4 -1.35 -9.68 11.49
CA ARG A 4 -1.32 -8.29 11.97
C ARG A 4 0.11 -7.96 12.42
N VAL A 5 0.68 -6.91 11.82
CA VAL A 5 2.03 -6.41 12.12
C VAL A 5 1.95 -4.89 12.18
N THR A 6 2.50 -4.30 13.23
CA THR A 6 2.67 -2.84 13.34
C THR A 6 4.05 -2.48 12.81
N VAL A 7 4.12 -1.52 11.91
CA VAL A 7 5.38 -1.00 11.35
C VAL A 7 5.37 0.52 11.45
N MET A 8 6.52 1.11 11.74
CA MET A 8 6.72 2.55 11.61
C MET A 8 7.13 2.84 10.17
N ILE A 9 6.46 3.80 9.54
CA ILE A 9 6.80 4.34 8.23
C ILE A 9 7.05 5.84 8.38
N ASP A 10 7.99 6.39 7.63
CA ASP A 10 8.16 7.84 7.57
C ASP A 10 7.00 8.52 6.85
N ASP A 11 6.86 9.82 7.11
CA ASP A 11 5.75 10.65 6.61
C ASP A 11 5.70 10.71 5.08
N GLU A 12 6.86 10.67 4.41
CA GLU A 12 6.93 10.73 2.95
C GLU A 12 6.36 9.44 2.33
N ASN A 13 6.74 8.29 2.88
CA ASN A 13 6.24 7.00 2.45
C ASN A 13 4.75 6.81 2.76
N ASP A 14 4.26 7.24 3.93
CA ASP A 14 2.81 7.24 4.21
C ASP A 14 2.05 8.08 3.17
N ARG A 15 2.50 9.31 2.92
CA ARG A 15 1.87 10.20 1.93
C ARG A 15 1.82 9.57 0.55
N LYS A 16 2.92 8.97 0.08
CA LYS A 16 2.98 8.28 -1.22
C LYS A 16 2.01 7.10 -1.28
N LEU A 17 1.94 6.28 -0.23
CA LEU A 17 1.02 5.15 -0.15
C LEU A 17 -0.45 5.59 -0.14
N ARG A 18 -0.78 6.68 0.58
CA ARG A 18 -2.13 7.28 0.58
C ARG A 18 -2.53 7.82 -0.79
N LEU A 19 -1.62 8.51 -1.47
CA LEU A 19 -1.87 8.98 -2.84
C LEU A 19 -2.07 7.82 -3.81
N LYS A 20 -1.28 6.75 -3.68
CA LYS A 20 -1.45 5.53 -4.47
C LYS A 20 -2.81 4.87 -4.21
N GLN A 21 -3.23 4.77 -2.94
CA GLN A 21 -4.54 4.27 -2.55
C GLN A 21 -5.67 5.08 -3.20
N ALA A 22 -5.63 6.41 -3.12
CA ALA A 22 -6.65 7.27 -3.73
C ALA A 22 -6.74 7.07 -5.25
N LYS A 23 -5.61 6.99 -5.94
CA LYS A 23 -5.55 6.72 -7.39
C LYS A 23 -6.13 5.35 -7.75
N GLU A 24 -5.85 4.32 -6.96
CA GLU A 24 -6.40 2.98 -7.22
C GLU A 24 -7.91 2.91 -6.97
N ILE A 25 -8.42 3.59 -5.94
CA ILE A 25 -9.87 3.70 -5.68
C ILE A 25 -10.56 4.39 -6.85
N GLN A 26 -10.01 5.52 -7.33
CA GLN A 26 -10.53 6.23 -8.50
C GLN A 26 -10.53 5.35 -9.76
N LYS A 27 -9.44 4.61 -10.00
CA LYS A 27 -9.30 3.77 -11.20
C LYS A 27 -10.21 2.54 -11.18
N THR A 28 -10.35 1.89 -10.01
CA THR A 28 -11.06 0.61 -9.90
C THR A 28 -12.52 0.75 -9.50
N GLN A 29 -12.94 1.94 -9.04
CA GLN A 29 -14.25 2.21 -8.42
C GLN A 29 -14.59 1.24 -7.26
N LYS A 30 -13.56 0.64 -6.65
CA LYS A 30 -13.69 -0.33 -5.56
C LYS A 30 -13.01 0.21 -4.31
N SER A 31 -13.53 -0.18 -3.16
CA SER A 31 -12.85 0.09 -1.88
C SER A 31 -11.54 -0.70 -1.83
N ILE A 32 -10.44 0.02 -1.62
CA ILE A 32 -9.10 -0.56 -1.47
C ILE A 32 -8.55 -0.13 -0.12
N SER A 33 -8.13 -1.11 0.68
CA SER A 33 -7.56 -0.85 2.01
C SER A 33 -6.10 -0.43 1.91
N PHE A 34 -5.66 0.40 2.87
CA PHE A 34 -4.27 0.82 2.98
C PHE A 34 -3.32 -0.37 3.09
N SER A 35 -3.68 -1.38 3.88
CA SER A 35 -2.88 -2.61 4.02
C SER A 35 -2.70 -3.35 2.70
N LYS A 36 -3.69 -3.32 1.78
CA LYS A 36 -3.53 -3.90 0.45
C LYS A 36 -2.48 -3.15 -0.36
N VAL A 37 -2.57 -1.82 -0.41
CA VAL A 37 -1.63 -0.96 -1.15
C VAL A 37 -0.20 -1.12 -0.61
N LEU A 38 -0.04 -1.18 0.72
CA LEU A 38 1.25 -1.41 1.36
C LEU A 38 1.84 -2.76 0.94
N ASN A 39 1.08 -3.85 1.08
CA ASN A 39 1.56 -5.19 0.74
C ASN A 39 1.86 -5.35 -0.76
N ASP A 40 1.04 -4.77 -1.63
CA ASP A 40 1.27 -4.80 -3.08
C ASP A 40 2.55 -4.02 -3.44
N THR A 41 2.78 -2.88 -2.78
CA THR A 41 4.00 -2.07 -2.96
C THR A 41 5.25 -2.82 -2.47
N LEU A 42 5.19 -3.44 -1.29
CA LEU A 42 6.28 -4.25 -0.75
C LEU A 42 6.58 -5.45 -1.66
N ARG A 43 5.55 -6.14 -2.17
CA ARG A 43 5.71 -7.26 -3.09
C ARG A 43 6.43 -6.84 -4.37
N THR A 44 6.01 -5.73 -4.99
CA THR A 44 6.70 -5.20 -6.17
C THR A 44 8.16 -4.86 -5.86
N GLY A 45 8.44 -4.23 -4.72
CA GLY A 45 9.82 -3.89 -4.32
C GLY A 45 10.71 -5.11 -4.08
N PHE A 46 10.16 -6.20 -3.53
CA PHE A 46 10.91 -7.44 -3.29
C PHE A 46 11.03 -8.35 -4.52
N SER A 47 10.18 -8.19 -5.53
CA SER A 47 10.24 -8.95 -6.79
C SER A 47 11.32 -8.47 -7.78
N HIS A 48 12.12 -7.46 -7.43
CA HIS A 48 13.28 -7.00 -8.20
C HIS A 48 14.62 -7.46 -7.59
N LYS A 49 14.64 -8.66 -7.00
CA LYS A 49 15.88 -9.40 -6.67
C LYS A 49 16.09 -10.55 -7.63
#